data_AF-A0A7S3HTI4-F1
#
_entry.id   AF-A0A7S3HTI4-F1
#
_cell.length_a   1.000
_cell.length_b   1.000
_cell.length_c   1.000
_cell.angle_alpha   90.00
_cell.angle_beta   90.00
_cell.angle_gamma   90.00
#
_symmetry.space_group_name_H-M   'P 1'
#
loop_
_entity.id
_entity.type
_entity.pdbx_description
1 polymer ?
#
loop_
_entity_poly.entity_id
_entity_poly.type
_entity_poly.pdbx_seq_one_letter_code
_entity_poly.pdbx_strand_id
1 'polypeptide(L)'
;SDRASSLLVVSSPMRRCLLTIEATVLELKLTSDACYCHGACFEYGCAGTKHRGSLASDIKEEFTQFETINFNENGLWDYRGEADKEVEHECRQRGERVAEWLKEEASWMALSRVRGGETATIVLCIHQTFSDLLCHILLEGSSKGWEYGDVSYPLKNACMHEIVLHP
;
A
#
# COMPACT_ATOMS: atom_id res chain seq x y z
N SER A 1 -25.01 2.21 -9.23
CA SER A 1 -23.68 2.68 -9.69
C SER A 1 -23.23 3.90 -8.88
N ASP A 2 -23.26 3.84 -7.54
CA ASP A 2 -22.82 4.97 -6.67
C ASP A 2 -21.73 4.55 -5.67
N ARG A 3 -21.70 3.29 -5.23
CA ARG A 3 -20.73 2.77 -4.24
C ARG A 3 -19.27 2.77 -4.68
N ALA A 4 -18.99 2.86 -5.99
CA ALA A 4 -17.62 3.00 -6.48
C ALA A 4 -17.00 4.36 -6.10
N SER A 5 -17.84 5.36 -5.78
CA SER A 5 -17.37 6.69 -5.40
C SER A 5 -16.75 6.75 -4.00
N SER A 6 -17.09 5.84 -3.10
CA SER A 6 -16.53 5.76 -1.74
C SER A 6 -15.25 4.91 -1.64
N LEU A 7 -14.77 4.34 -2.75
CA LEU A 7 -13.58 3.49 -2.78
C LEU A 7 -12.33 4.25 -3.22
N LEU A 8 -11.24 3.99 -2.51
CA LEU A 8 -9.86 4.28 -2.91
C LEU A 8 -9.09 2.97 -2.95
N VAL A 9 -8.54 2.60 -4.11
CA VAL A 9 -7.69 1.41 -4.26
C VAL A 9 -6.23 1.83 -4.20
N VAL A 10 -5.45 1.16 -3.36
CA VAL A 10 -4.00 1.36 -3.23
C VAL A 10 -3.33 0.00 -3.37
N SER A 11 -2.34 -0.12 -4.25
CA SER A 11 -1.59 -1.36 -4.46
C SER A 11 -0.10 -1.15 -4.20
N SER A 12 0.56 -2.23 -3.77
CA SER A 12 2.00 -2.39 -3.90
C SER A 12 2.46 -2.25 -5.36
N PRO A 13 3.69 -1.75 -5.61
CA PRO A 13 4.25 -1.65 -6.96
C PRO A 13 4.73 -3.00 -7.51
N MET A 14 4.69 -4.06 -6.70
CA MET A 14 5.05 -5.39 -7.16
C MET A 14 3.95 -5.93 -8.07
N ARG A 15 4.33 -6.32 -9.29
CA ARG A 15 3.43 -6.84 -10.35
C ARG A 15 2.38 -7.84 -9.86
N ARG A 16 2.73 -8.72 -8.92
CA ARG A 16 1.78 -9.70 -8.33
C ARG A 16 0.60 -9.07 -7.58
N CYS A 17 0.79 -7.94 -6.89
CA CYS A 17 -0.30 -7.23 -6.21
C CYS A 17 -1.16 -6.48 -7.24
N LEU A 18 -0.52 -5.81 -8.20
CA LEU A 18 -1.23 -5.12 -9.28
C LEU A 18 -2.15 -6.08 -10.04
N LEU A 19 -1.65 -7.24 -10.47
CA LEU A 19 -2.46 -8.29 -11.09
C LEU A 19 -3.56 -8.84 -10.18
N THR A 20 -3.33 -8.87 -8.86
CA THR A 20 -4.34 -9.35 -7.90
C THR A 20 -5.53 -8.39 -7.83
N ILE A 21 -5.28 -7.08 -7.81
CA ILE A 21 -6.33 -6.07 -7.66
C ILE A 21 -6.92 -5.58 -8.99
N GLU A 22 -6.21 -5.78 -10.11
CA GLU A 22 -6.60 -5.31 -11.45
C GLU A 22 -7.99 -5.80 -11.85
N ALA A 23 -8.29 -7.09 -11.65
CA ALA A 23 -9.59 -7.65 -11.98
C ALA A 23 -10.73 -6.91 -11.23
N THR A 24 -10.51 -6.55 -9.97
CA THR A 24 -11.48 -5.78 -9.18
C THR A 24 -11.63 -4.35 -9.70
N VAL A 25 -10.52 -3.69 -10.04
CA VAL A 25 -10.53 -2.33 -10.63
C VAL A 25 -11.33 -2.29 -11.93
N LEU A 26 -11.11 -3.28 -12.81
CA LEU A 26 -11.79 -3.37 -14.10
C LEU A 26 -13.28 -3.69 -13.95
N GLU A 27 -13.63 -4.66 -13.10
CA GLU A 27 -15.03 -5.06 -12.87
C GLU A 27 -15.86 -3.92 -12.26
N LEU A 28 -15.28 -3.21 -11.27
CA LEU A 28 -15.92 -2.06 -10.63
C LEU A 28 -15.86 -0.79 -11.49
N LYS A 29 -15.14 -0.82 -12.62
CA LYS A 29 -14.94 0.32 -13.52
C LYS A 29 -14.42 1.55 -12.78
N LEU A 30 -13.47 1.33 -11.88
CA LEU A 30 -12.87 2.43 -11.14
C LEU A 30 -12.04 3.31 -12.08
N THR A 31 -12.11 4.61 -11.85
CA THR A 31 -11.35 5.60 -12.58
C THR A 31 -9.93 5.72 -12.01
N SER A 32 -8.99 6.28 -12.78
CA SER A 32 -7.58 6.33 -12.38
C SER A 32 -7.31 7.23 -11.17
N ASP A 33 -8.15 8.24 -10.94
CA ASP A 33 -8.16 9.05 -9.72
C ASP A 33 -8.68 8.30 -8.47
N ALA A 34 -9.10 7.04 -8.63
CA ALA A 34 -9.49 6.14 -7.55
C ALA A 34 -8.45 5.04 -7.28
N CYS A 35 -7.43 4.91 -8.14
CA CYS A 35 -6.53 3.75 -8.15
C CYS A 35 -5.07 4.19 -8.13
N TYR A 36 -4.36 3.84 -7.07
CA TYR A 36 -3.00 4.30 -6.82
C TYR A 36 -2.05 3.13 -6.61
N CYS A 37 -0.86 3.22 -7.21
CA CYS A 37 0.26 2.36 -6.94
C CYS A 37 1.23 3.11 -6.02
N HIS A 38 1.43 2.62 -4.80
CA HIS A 38 2.21 3.32 -3.78
C HIS A 38 3.63 2.77 -3.66
N GLY A 39 4.64 3.56 -4.04
CA GLY A 39 6.04 3.13 -4.14
C GLY A 39 6.69 2.61 -2.86
N ALA A 40 6.15 2.91 -1.67
CA ALA A 40 6.63 2.34 -0.39
C ALA A 40 5.93 1.02 0.04
N CYS A 41 4.93 0.53 -0.70
CA CYS A 41 4.12 -0.63 -0.29
C CYS A 41 4.70 -1.99 -0.75
N PHE A 42 6.00 -2.10 -0.98
CA PHE A 42 6.65 -3.36 -1.40
C PHE A 42 6.86 -4.34 -0.24
N GLU A 43 7.12 -5.61 -0.57
CA GLU A 43 7.35 -6.66 0.42
C GLU A 43 8.70 -6.49 1.14
N TYR A 44 8.73 -6.87 2.42
CA TYR A 44 9.95 -6.91 3.22
C TYR A 44 11.11 -7.60 2.48
N GLY A 45 12.25 -6.92 2.44
CA GLY A 45 13.46 -7.48 1.85
C GLY A 45 13.42 -7.59 0.33
N CYS A 46 12.41 -7.05 -0.36
CA CYS A 46 12.38 -7.07 -1.82
C CYS A 46 13.09 -5.87 -2.44
N ALA A 47 13.22 -4.74 -1.73
CA ALA A 47 14.02 -3.60 -2.17
C ALA A 47 15.36 -3.54 -1.44
N GLY A 48 16.34 -2.83 -1.99
CA GLY A 48 17.69 -2.67 -1.45
C GLY A 48 18.63 -1.99 -2.45
N THR A 49 19.92 -1.83 -2.12
CA THR A 49 20.88 -1.27 -3.09
C THR A 49 21.14 -2.12 -4.31
N LYS A 50 20.93 -3.43 -4.21
CA LYS A 50 21.05 -4.36 -5.33
C LYS A 50 19.77 -4.49 -6.16
N HIS A 51 18.62 -4.11 -5.61
CA HIS A 51 17.34 -4.16 -6.32
C HIS A 51 16.46 -3.00 -5.87
N ARG A 52 16.30 -1.99 -6.74
CA ARG A 52 15.55 -0.76 -6.42
C ARG A 52 14.05 -0.84 -6.76
N GLY A 53 13.60 -1.96 -7.31
CA GLY A 53 12.26 -2.10 -7.87
C GLY A 53 12.16 -1.64 -9.32
N SER A 54 10.93 -1.64 -9.84
CA SER A 54 10.56 -1.12 -11.15
C SER A 54 10.37 0.40 -11.16
N LEU A 55 10.47 1.01 -12.34
CA LEU A 55 10.14 2.42 -12.51
C LEU A 55 8.62 2.64 -12.45
N ALA A 56 8.23 3.79 -11.93
CA ALA A 56 6.86 4.28 -11.94
C ALA A 56 6.32 4.40 -13.37
N SER A 57 7.15 4.78 -14.34
CA SER A 57 6.79 4.83 -15.75
C SER A 57 6.39 3.47 -16.31
N ASP A 58 7.16 2.43 -15.99
CA ASP A 58 6.92 1.08 -16.48
C ASP A 58 5.61 0.53 -15.91
N ILE A 59 5.35 0.81 -14.62
CA ILE A 59 4.07 0.47 -13.98
C ILE A 59 2.92 1.22 -14.64
N LYS A 60 3.07 2.51 -14.94
CA LYS A 60 2.01 3.32 -15.57
C LYS A 60 1.72 2.89 -17.01
N GLU A 61 2.73 2.42 -17.73
CA GLU A 61 2.58 1.85 -19.07
C GLU A 61 1.85 0.50 -19.04
N GLU A 62 2.21 -0.41 -18.13
CA GLU A 62 1.60 -1.73 -18.03
C GLU A 62 0.19 -1.68 -17.39
N PHE A 63 0.00 -0.86 -16.35
CA PHE A 63 -1.21 -0.78 -15.53
C PHE A 63 -1.84 0.61 -15.62
N THR A 64 -2.34 0.96 -16.81
CA THR A 64 -2.85 2.31 -17.15
C THR A 64 -3.97 2.84 -16.25
N GLN A 65 -4.63 1.99 -15.47
CA GLN A 65 -5.67 2.37 -14.52
C GLN A 65 -5.08 2.95 -13.22
N PHE A 66 -3.79 2.76 -12.96
CA PHE A 66 -3.14 3.18 -11.72
C PHE A 66 -2.30 4.44 -11.92
N GLU A 67 -2.55 5.46 -11.10
CA GLU A 67 -1.60 6.55 -10.90
C GLU A 67 -0.50 6.11 -9.92
N THR A 68 0.73 6.57 -10.14
CA THR A 68 1.86 6.23 -9.28
C THR A 68 2.12 7.34 -8.26
N ILE A 69 2.26 6.97 -6.99
CA ILE A 69 2.50 7.90 -5.88
C ILE A 69 3.61 7.37 -4.97
N ASN A 70 4.30 8.30 -4.30
CA ASN A 70 5.33 8.00 -3.31
C ASN A 70 6.40 7.03 -3.83
N PHE A 71 6.87 7.30 -5.05
CA PHE A 71 8.12 6.80 -5.61
C PHE A 71 9.24 7.81 -5.30
N ASN A 72 10.49 7.39 -5.33
CA ASN A 72 11.61 8.29 -5.07
C ASN A 72 11.90 9.23 -6.26
N GLU A 73 12.87 10.13 -6.10
CA GLU A 73 13.29 11.10 -7.13
C GLU A 73 13.71 10.50 -8.48
N ASN A 74 14.10 9.22 -8.50
CA ASN A 74 14.46 8.48 -9.70
C ASN A 74 13.28 7.69 -10.28
N GLY A 75 12.07 7.86 -9.73
CA GLY A 75 10.88 7.12 -10.12
C GLY A 75 10.92 5.65 -9.70
N LEU A 76 11.81 5.24 -8.80
CA LEU A 76 11.91 3.86 -8.29
C LEU A 76 11.12 3.73 -6.98
N TRP A 77 10.97 2.51 -6.47
CA TRP A 77 10.26 2.28 -5.20
C TRP A 77 10.89 3.13 -4.07
N ASP A 78 10.08 3.58 -3.10
CA ASP A 78 10.50 4.47 -2.00
C ASP A 78 11.31 3.73 -0.93
N TYR A 79 12.36 3.05 -1.37
CA TYR A 79 13.40 2.52 -0.50
C TYR A 79 14.37 3.64 -0.14
N ARG A 80 14.46 3.93 1.16
CA ARG A 80 15.31 4.98 1.74
C ARG A 80 16.48 4.44 2.58
N GLY A 81 16.65 3.12 2.58
CA GLY A 81 17.71 2.45 3.32
C GLY A 81 19.04 2.44 2.58
N GLU A 82 20.06 1.91 3.25
CA GLU A 82 21.43 1.81 2.76
C GLU A 82 21.86 0.37 2.53
N ALA A 83 21.10 -0.61 3.02
CA ALA A 83 21.42 -2.01 2.89
C ALA A 83 21.23 -2.55 1.46
N ASP A 84 22.03 -3.57 1.10
CA ASP A 84 21.92 -4.32 -0.15
C ASP A 84 20.52 -4.90 -0.39
N LYS A 85 19.86 -5.25 0.71
CA LYS A 85 18.51 -5.77 0.84
C LYS A 85 17.93 -5.17 2.11
N GLU A 86 16.68 -4.74 2.06
CA GLU A 86 16.00 -4.12 3.19
C GLU A 86 16.12 -4.97 4.45
N VAL A 87 16.51 -4.30 5.54
CA VAL A 87 16.60 -4.92 6.87
C VAL A 87 15.46 -4.46 7.78
N GLU A 88 15.28 -5.15 8.90
CA GLU A 88 14.13 -4.98 9.79
C GLU A 88 13.91 -3.52 10.24
N HIS A 89 14.96 -2.80 10.62
CA HIS A 89 14.82 -1.41 11.06
C HIS A 89 14.35 -0.47 9.94
N GLU A 90 14.81 -0.68 8.69
CA GLU A 90 14.39 0.09 7.52
C GLU A 90 12.92 -0.21 7.18
N CYS A 91 12.52 -1.49 7.29
CA CYS A 91 11.14 -1.93 7.10
C CYS A 91 10.20 -1.28 8.12
N ARG A 92 10.57 -1.27 9.41
CA ARG A 92 9.81 -0.60 10.47
C ARG A 92 9.62 0.89 10.18
N GLN A 93 10.70 1.60 9.83
CA GLN A 93 10.62 3.02 9.45
C GLN A 93 9.73 3.25 8.23
N ARG A 94 9.76 2.35 7.24
CA ARG A 94 8.89 2.41 6.07
C ARG A 94 7.42 2.15 6.43
N GLY A 95 7.16 1.17 7.30
CA GLY A 95 5.83 0.89 7.82
C GLY A 95 5.23 2.10 8.54
N GLU A 96 6.03 2.79 9.35
CA GLU A 96 5.58 4.02 10.06
C GLU A 96 5.18 5.12 9.09
N ARG A 97 6.00 5.39 8.07
CA ARG A 97 5.66 6.39 7.02
C ARG A 97 4.40 6.01 6.26
N VAL A 98 4.22 4.72 5.92
CA VAL A 98 3.01 4.27 5.21
C VAL A 98 1.79 4.35 6.13
N ALA A 99 1.92 4.04 7.42
CA ALA A 99 0.82 4.16 8.37
C ALA A 99 0.41 5.62 8.60
N GLU A 100 1.38 6.54 8.68
CA GLU A 100 1.14 7.99 8.73
C GLU A 100 0.43 8.46 7.46
N TRP A 101 0.95 8.11 6.29
CA TRP A 101 0.32 8.41 4.99
C TRP A 101 -1.12 7.88 4.89
N LEU A 102 -1.38 6.66 5.38
CA LEU A 102 -2.73 6.08 5.40
C LEU A 102 -3.69 6.90 6.27
N LYS A 103 -3.25 7.31 7.46
CA LYS A 103 -4.05 8.09 8.42
C LYS A 103 -4.32 9.51 7.93
N GLU A 104 -3.38 10.09 7.19
CA GLU A 104 -3.47 11.47 6.73
C GLU A 104 -3.93 11.54 5.28
N GLU A 105 -3.00 11.51 4.34
CA GLU A 105 -3.24 11.76 2.92
C GLU A 105 -4.25 10.77 2.30
N ALA A 106 -4.07 9.47 2.51
CA ALA A 106 -4.95 8.47 1.91
C ALA A 106 -6.37 8.56 2.45
N SER A 107 -6.52 8.82 3.75
CA SER A 107 -7.81 9.04 4.38
C SER A 107 -8.49 10.30 3.84
N TRP A 108 -7.73 11.40 3.67
CA TRP A 108 -8.24 12.61 3.04
C TRP A 108 -8.67 12.36 1.58
N MET A 109 -7.85 11.65 0.80
CA MET A 109 -8.16 11.27 -0.58
C MET A 109 -9.47 10.48 -0.63
N ALA A 110 -9.62 9.45 0.21
CA ALA A 110 -10.83 8.64 0.26
C ALA A 110 -12.07 9.46 0.69
N LEU A 111 -11.94 10.27 1.74
CA LEU A 111 -13.03 11.14 2.24
C LEU A 111 -13.48 12.17 1.20
N SER A 112 -12.55 12.73 0.42
CA SER A 112 -12.87 13.72 -0.63
C SER A 112 -13.75 13.17 -1.76
N ARG A 113 -13.80 11.84 -1.91
CA ARG A 113 -14.58 11.15 -2.95
C ARG A 113 -15.99 10.80 -2.49
N VAL A 114 -16.20 10.70 -1.18
CA VAL A 114 -17.48 10.32 -0.58
C VAL A 114 -18.52 11.42 -0.77
N ARG A 115 -19.72 11.03 -1.21
CA ARG A 115 -20.90 11.89 -1.25
C ARG A 115 -21.91 11.42 -0.21
N GLY A 116 -22.31 12.33 0.69
CA GLY A 116 -23.47 12.15 1.58
C GLY A 116 -23.51 10.88 2.42
N GLY A 117 -22.91 10.91 3.62
CA GLY A 117 -23.12 9.90 4.67
C GLY A 117 -22.56 8.49 4.40
N GLU A 118 -21.93 8.24 3.25
CA GLU A 118 -21.21 6.99 3.00
C GLU A 118 -19.92 6.89 3.83
N THR A 119 -19.40 5.67 3.99
CA THR A 119 -18.12 5.42 4.65
C THR A 119 -17.01 5.35 3.60
N ALA A 120 -16.00 6.22 3.72
CA ALA A 120 -14.80 6.15 2.89
C ALA A 120 -14.06 4.83 3.15
N THR A 121 -13.71 4.10 2.11
CA THR A 121 -13.03 2.80 2.23
C THR A 121 -11.75 2.80 1.40
N ILE A 122 -10.63 2.45 2.04
CA ILE A 122 -9.35 2.24 1.39
C ILE A 122 -9.13 0.73 1.23
N VAL A 123 -8.98 0.28 -0.01
CA VAL A 123 -8.61 -1.11 -0.33
C VAL A 123 -7.11 -1.15 -0.56
N LEU A 124 -6.36 -1.73 0.37
CA LEU A 124 -4.90 -1.83 0.31
C LEU A 124 -4.47 -3.25 -0.10
N CYS A 125 -3.95 -3.42 -1.32
CA CYS A 125 -3.43 -4.70 -1.84
C CYS A 125 -1.91 -4.78 -1.68
N ILE A 126 -1.44 -5.50 -0.67
CA ILE A 126 -0.03 -5.58 -0.28
C ILE A 126 0.37 -7.03 0.09
N HIS A 127 1.56 -7.18 0.67
CA HIS A 127 2.18 -8.47 0.93
C HIS A 127 2.07 -8.88 2.39
N GLN A 128 2.27 -10.17 2.66
CA GLN A 128 2.05 -10.75 3.98
C GLN A 128 2.91 -10.10 5.07
N THR A 129 4.24 -10.04 4.88
CA THR A 129 5.14 -9.54 5.93
C THR A 129 4.92 -8.06 6.17
N PHE A 130 4.81 -7.28 5.09
CA PHE A 130 4.56 -5.85 5.22
C PHE A 130 3.17 -5.52 5.81
N SER A 131 2.15 -6.31 5.49
CA SER A 131 0.82 -6.13 6.03
C SER A 131 0.73 -6.53 7.51
N ASP A 132 1.49 -7.53 7.96
CA ASP A 132 1.61 -7.87 9.38
C ASP A 132 2.20 -6.69 10.18
N LEU A 133 3.30 -6.09 9.70
CA LEU A 133 3.86 -4.87 10.27
C LEU A 133 2.86 -3.71 10.29
N LEU A 134 2.15 -3.47 9.18
CA LEU A 134 1.17 -2.38 9.12
C LEU A 134 0.01 -2.60 10.09
N CYS A 135 -0.50 -3.83 10.22
CA CYS A 135 -1.52 -4.16 11.22
C CYS A 135 -1.01 -3.87 12.62
N HIS A 136 0.22 -4.29 12.94
CA HIS A 136 0.87 -3.98 14.21
C HIS A 136 0.93 -2.48 14.48
N ILE A 137 1.40 -1.67 13.52
CA ILE A 137 1.48 -0.20 13.69
C ILE A 137 0.10 0.44 13.84
N LEU A 138 -0.89 0.00 13.05
CA LEU A 138 -2.22 0.59 13.06
C LEU A 138 -3.00 0.25 14.34
N LEU A 139 -2.78 -0.93 14.91
CA LEU A 139 -3.47 -1.39 16.12
C LEU A 139 -2.73 -1.00 17.42
N GLU A 140 -1.41 -1.13 17.44
CA GLU A 140 -0.57 -0.85 18.63
C GLU A 140 -0.02 0.59 18.67
N GLY A 141 -0.17 1.34 17.57
CA GLY A 141 0.25 2.73 17.47
C GLY A 141 1.74 2.96 17.19
N SER A 142 2.57 1.91 17.09
CA SER A 142 3.99 2.02 16.74
C SER A 142 4.55 0.71 16.17
N SER A 143 5.74 0.74 15.57
CA SER A 143 6.45 -0.47 15.12
C SER A 143 7.18 -1.21 16.24
N LYS A 144 7.13 -0.69 17.48
CA LYS A 144 7.85 -1.25 18.62
C LYS A 144 7.32 -2.64 18.95
N GLY A 145 8.23 -3.60 19.09
CA GLY A 145 7.89 -4.99 19.40
C GLY A 145 7.51 -5.86 18.20
N TRP A 146 7.40 -5.29 17.00
CA TRP A 146 7.26 -6.10 15.79
C TRP A 146 8.61 -6.67 15.37
N GLU A 147 8.74 -7.99 15.19
CA GLU A 147 9.99 -8.64 14.76
C GLU A 147 9.74 -9.51 13.51
N TYR A 148 10.68 -9.50 12.56
CA TYR A 148 10.52 -10.32 11.36
C TYR A 148 10.56 -11.81 11.71
N GLY A 149 9.50 -12.52 11.33
CA GLY A 149 9.34 -13.96 11.58
C GLY A 149 8.47 -14.26 12.80
N ASP A 150 8.19 -13.29 13.67
CA ASP A 150 7.22 -13.40 14.74
C ASP A 150 5.86 -12.80 14.32
N VAL A 151 5.13 -13.59 13.54
CA VAL A 151 3.90 -13.12 12.88
C VAL A 151 2.77 -12.97 13.89
N SER A 152 2.40 -11.72 14.18
CA SER A 152 1.30 -11.38 15.09
C SER A 152 -0.07 -11.49 14.40
N TYR A 153 -0.12 -11.12 13.12
CA TYR A 153 -1.33 -11.08 12.30
C TYR A 153 -1.13 -11.96 11.06
N PRO A 154 -1.39 -13.28 11.14
CA PRO A 154 -1.13 -14.20 10.04
C PRO A 154 -2.13 -14.01 8.88
N LEU A 155 -1.60 -13.71 7.70
CA LEU A 155 -2.36 -13.45 6.48
C LEU A 155 -2.15 -14.58 5.47
N LYS A 156 -3.22 -15.01 4.81
CA LYS A 156 -3.17 -15.98 3.69
C LYS A 156 -3.20 -15.24 2.35
N ASN A 157 -2.78 -15.90 1.28
CA ASN A 157 -2.86 -15.32 -0.06
C ASN A 157 -4.29 -14.87 -0.39
N ALA A 158 -4.42 -13.63 -0.86
CA ALA A 158 -5.68 -12.97 -1.21
C ALA A 158 -6.74 -12.92 -0.08
N CYS A 159 -6.35 -13.08 1.20
CA CYS A 159 -7.26 -12.85 2.30
C CYS A 159 -7.53 -11.34 2.48
N MET A 160 -8.71 -11.00 2.99
CA MET A 160 -9.08 -9.63 3.32
C MET A 160 -9.17 -9.49 4.84
N HIS A 161 -8.65 -8.38 5.35
CA HIS A 161 -8.80 -7.95 6.73
C HIS A 161 -9.37 -6.54 6.72
N GLU A 162 -10.23 -6.25 7.69
CA GLU A 162 -10.86 -4.95 7.82
C GLU A 162 -10.33 -4.28 9.09
N ILE A 163 -9.84 -3.05 8.93
CA ILE A 163 -9.39 -2.18 10.02
C ILE A 163 -10.23 -0.91 9.94
N VAL A 164 -10.88 -0.56 11.05
CA VAL A 164 -11.65 0.68 11.16
C VAL A 164 -10.73 1.76 11.70
N LEU A 165 -10.42 2.76 10.87
CA LEU A 165 -9.69 3.95 11.30
C LEU A 165 -10.66 4.92 11.97
N HIS A 166 -10.49 5.14 13.26
CA HIS A 166 -11.21 6.18 14.00
C HIS A 166 -10.48 7.53 13.87
N PRO A 167 -11.22 8.64 13.76
CA PRO A 167 -10.64 9.99 13.76
C PRO A 167 -9.98 10.34 15.09
#